data_AF-A0ABD6FKU5-F1
#
_entry.id   AF-A0ABD6FKU5-F1
#
_cell.length_a   1.000
_cell.length_b   1.000
_cell.length_c   1.000
_cell.angle_alpha   90.00
_cell.angle_beta   90.00
_cell.angle_gamma   90.00
#
_symmetry.space_group_name_H-M   'P 1'
#
loop_
_entity.id
_entity.type
_entity.pdbx_description
1 polymer ?
#
loop_
_entity_poly.entity_id
_entity_poly.type
_entity_poly.pdbx_seq_one_letter_code
_entity_poly.pdbx_strand_id
1 'polypeptide(L)'
;MVDVDRRVFLRQALAAGALFLPVSGMMASCATAGSGGNEQAKGEVSAKNPLGVDSSAPLEVITFAGGLKTTFPEVQAAYKKAHSGAKVTVKGMVNINSLQPRFASDDPPDLIDDSGAQKIPLGTLVGGKQLADLQPLLDAPSVDDPNVKVRDTLVDGTVDVGSYNGTFHALNYVLFVYGMWYSRSLFDKHNWEMPKQWDDFLDLCAEMKSAGLAPVGYAGQNAAQYVTTTLLTMAAKRGGPDVLVKIDNLEPGAWEQPAVGDAAAAIEQLAAKGYLLPGAAALEHTEAQTEWVKGKVGVYPNASWVENEMKSVTPK
;
A
#
# COMPACT_ATOMS: atom_id res chain seq x y z
N MET A 1 -26.30 -14.04 -41.21
CA MET A 1 -25.53 -15.21 -40.73
C MET A 1 -25.30 -14.98 -39.23
N VAL A 2 -26.42 -14.87 -38.50
CA VAL A 2 -27.06 -15.85 -37.60
C VAL A 2 -26.35 -15.91 -36.25
N ASP A 3 -26.98 -15.21 -35.32
CA ASP A 3 -26.85 -15.18 -33.86
C ASP A 3 -26.80 -16.58 -33.25
N VAL A 4 -25.86 -16.83 -32.33
CA VAL A 4 -25.82 -18.07 -31.54
C VAL A 4 -26.34 -17.76 -30.14
N ASP A 5 -27.54 -18.26 -29.89
CA ASP A 5 -28.41 -18.02 -28.75
C ASP A 5 -27.93 -18.70 -27.45
N ARG A 6 -27.90 -17.92 -26.37
CA ARG A 6 -27.62 -18.24 -24.95
C ARG A 6 -28.39 -19.46 -24.42
N ARG A 7 -29.42 -19.92 -25.13
CA ARG A 7 -30.24 -21.10 -24.80
C ARG A 7 -29.57 -22.46 -25.06
N VAL A 8 -28.49 -22.54 -25.84
CA VAL A 8 -27.80 -23.81 -26.13
C VAL A 8 -26.81 -24.20 -25.03
N PHE A 9 -26.17 -23.23 -24.36
CA PHE A 9 -25.23 -23.49 -23.27
C PHE A 9 -25.92 -24.06 -22.01
N LEU A 10 -27.14 -23.61 -21.71
CA LEU A 10 -27.89 -24.05 -20.53
C LEU A 10 -28.53 -25.45 -20.68
N ARG A 11 -28.59 -26.01 -21.89
CA ARG A 11 -29.16 -27.34 -22.14
C ARG A 11 -28.18 -28.49 -21.95
N GLN A 12 -26.88 -28.23 -21.81
CA GLN A 12 -25.88 -29.26 -21.52
C GLN A 12 -25.60 -29.46 -20.03
N ALA A 13 -26.20 -28.66 -19.14
CA ALA A 13 -26.00 -28.76 -17.69
C ALA A 13 -27.06 -29.59 -16.94
N LEU A 14 -28.03 -30.21 -17.63
CA LEU A 14 -29.16 -30.92 -16.98
C LEU A 14 -29.34 -32.39 -17.40
N ALA A 15 -28.35 -32.99 -18.07
CA ALA A 15 -28.38 -34.39 -18.51
C ALA A 15 -27.37 -35.28 -17.78
N ALA A 16 -27.41 -35.28 -16.44
CA ALA A 16 -26.81 -36.31 -15.60
C ALA A 16 -27.55 -36.37 -14.25
N GLY A 17 -28.82 -36.76 -14.31
CA GLY A 17 -29.68 -36.92 -13.13
C GLY A 17 -30.30 -38.31 -13.08
N ALA A 18 -29.94 -39.03 -12.01
CA ALA A 18 -30.72 -40.02 -11.26
C ALA A 18 -30.96 -41.46 -11.82
N LEU A 19 -30.53 -42.43 -11.02
CA LEU A 19 -31.31 -43.64 -10.70
C LEU A 19 -31.26 -43.85 -9.17
N PHE A 20 -32.45 -43.98 -8.59
CA PHE A 20 -32.78 -44.11 -7.16
C PHE A 20 -32.43 -45.50 -6.59
N LEU A 21 -32.16 -45.59 -5.27
CA LEU A 21 -33.02 -46.24 -4.24
C LEU A 21 -32.41 -46.09 -2.82
N PRO A 22 -33.22 -46.18 -1.74
CA PRO A 22 -32.98 -45.52 -0.45
C PRO A 22 -32.26 -46.41 0.56
N VAL A 23 -31.23 -45.88 1.21
CA VAL A 23 -30.70 -46.41 2.47
C VAL A 23 -30.52 -45.24 3.43
N SER A 24 -31.32 -45.24 4.49
CA SER A 24 -31.13 -44.40 5.66
C SER A 24 -29.73 -44.62 6.24
N GLY A 25 -28.89 -43.59 6.21
CA GLY A 25 -27.53 -43.68 6.74
C GLY A 25 -26.76 -42.37 6.58
N MET A 26 -26.75 -41.57 7.64
CA MET A 26 -25.74 -40.57 8.01
C MET A 26 -24.95 -39.91 6.87
N MET A 27 -25.39 -38.74 6.41
CA MET A 27 -24.48 -37.76 5.83
C MET A 27 -24.46 -36.54 6.75
N ALA A 28 -23.42 -36.49 7.57
CA ALA A 28 -23.02 -35.31 8.29
C ALA A 28 -22.79 -34.17 7.27
N SER A 29 -23.72 -33.23 7.25
CA SER A 29 -23.47 -31.88 6.80
C SER A 29 -22.39 -31.32 7.73
N CYS A 30 -21.12 -31.46 7.35
CA CYS A 30 -20.08 -30.58 7.89
C CYS A 30 -20.26 -29.23 7.22
N ALA A 31 -21.21 -28.46 7.73
CA ALA A 31 -21.02 -27.04 7.85
C ALA A 31 -19.75 -26.84 8.67
N THR A 32 -18.61 -26.62 8.02
CA THR A 32 -17.47 -25.99 8.68
C THR A 32 -17.79 -24.52 8.83
N ALA A 33 -18.72 -24.25 9.76
CA ALA A 33 -18.60 -23.08 10.60
C ALA A 33 -17.22 -23.20 11.27
N GLY A 34 -16.24 -22.45 10.77
CA GLY A 34 -15.00 -22.20 11.49
C GLY A 34 -15.29 -21.31 12.70
N SER A 35 -16.02 -21.85 13.67
CA SER A 35 -15.97 -21.39 15.07
C SER A 35 -14.84 -22.16 15.73
N GLY A 36 -13.63 -21.68 15.52
CA GLY A 36 -12.43 -22.27 16.06
C GLY A 36 -11.32 -21.24 15.98
N GLY A 37 -11.55 -20.07 16.57
CA GLY A 37 -10.42 -19.26 16.98
C GLY A 37 -9.78 -20.00 18.15
N ASN A 38 -8.54 -20.44 17.98
CA ASN A 38 -7.70 -20.86 19.09
C ASN A 38 -7.90 -19.86 20.25
N GLU A 39 -8.25 -20.35 21.43
CA GLU A 39 -8.20 -19.52 22.64
C GLU A 39 -6.72 -19.17 22.86
N GLN A 40 -6.30 -18.02 22.32
CA GLN A 40 -4.99 -17.45 22.62
C GLN A 40 -4.81 -17.41 24.13
N ALA A 41 -3.66 -17.84 24.63
CA ALA A 41 -3.33 -17.78 26.04
C ALA A 41 -3.51 -16.33 26.54
N LYS A 42 -4.55 -16.11 27.35
CA LYS A 42 -4.91 -14.78 27.83
C LYS A 42 -4.14 -14.50 29.11
N GLY A 43 -3.25 -13.52 29.06
CA GLY A 43 -2.68 -12.87 30.22
C GLY A 43 -3.63 -11.84 30.83
N GLU A 44 -3.17 -11.17 31.89
CA GLU A 44 -3.90 -10.07 32.51
C GLU A 44 -3.85 -8.81 31.64
N VAL A 45 -5.03 -8.24 31.36
CA VAL A 45 -5.15 -6.95 30.67
C VAL A 45 -4.69 -5.84 31.62
N SER A 46 -3.77 -5.01 31.16
CA SER A 46 -3.28 -3.86 31.92
C SER A 46 -2.90 -2.71 30.99
N ALA A 47 -2.61 -1.54 31.54
CA ALA A 47 -2.14 -0.39 30.77
C ALA A 47 -0.85 -0.68 29.95
N LYS A 48 -0.03 -1.64 30.39
CA LYS A 48 1.19 -2.07 29.68
C LYS A 48 1.00 -3.35 28.85
N ASN A 49 -0.17 -3.99 28.94
CA ASN A 49 -0.56 -5.18 28.20
C ASN A 49 -2.02 -5.06 27.76
N PRO A 50 -2.35 -4.09 26.88
CA PRO A 50 -3.74 -3.79 26.52
C PRO A 50 -4.42 -4.92 25.75
N LEU A 51 -3.63 -5.79 25.10
CA LEU A 51 -4.12 -6.94 24.37
C LEU A 51 -4.22 -8.22 25.23
N GLY A 52 -3.80 -8.17 26.50
CA GLY A 52 -3.87 -9.32 27.41
C GLY A 52 -3.04 -10.51 26.93
N VAL A 53 -1.85 -10.28 26.38
CA VAL A 53 -0.95 -11.35 25.94
C VAL A 53 -0.36 -12.07 27.15
N ASP A 54 -0.29 -13.40 27.11
CA ASP A 54 0.47 -14.17 28.08
C ASP A 54 1.98 -13.85 27.94
N SER A 55 2.51 -13.15 28.94
CA SER A 55 3.92 -12.76 29.02
C SER A 55 4.93 -13.91 29.01
N SER A 56 4.49 -15.15 29.24
CA SER A 56 5.33 -16.35 29.20
C SER A 56 5.28 -17.09 27.86
N ALA A 57 4.31 -16.77 27.00
CA ALA A 57 4.17 -17.39 25.70
C ALA A 57 5.36 -17.03 24.77
N PRO A 58 5.75 -17.94 23.86
CA PRO A 58 6.70 -17.60 22.81
C PRO A 58 6.12 -16.52 21.90
N LEU A 59 7.00 -15.70 21.32
CA LEU A 59 6.65 -14.68 20.33
C LEU A 59 7.36 -15.00 19.01
N GLU A 60 6.62 -15.15 17.92
CA GLU A 60 7.13 -15.22 16.54
C GLU A 60 6.74 -13.96 15.75
N VAL A 61 7.77 -13.26 15.26
CA VAL A 61 7.63 -12.10 14.39
C VAL A 61 8.23 -12.41 13.02
N ILE A 62 7.44 -12.18 11.97
CA ILE A 62 7.92 -12.20 10.58
C ILE A 62 8.05 -10.78 10.06
N THR A 63 9.21 -10.49 9.48
CA THR A 63 9.56 -9.16 8.95
C THR A 63 9.70 -9.24 7.44
N PHE A 64 9.24 -8.21 6.72
CA PHE A 64 9.49 -8.11 5.30
C PHE A 64 10.95 -7.68 5.08
N ALA A 65 11.75 -8.58 4.51
CA ALA A 65 13.17 -8.34 4.21
C ALA A 65 13.35 -7.50 2.93
N GLY A 66 12.74 -6.31 2.90
CA GLY A 66 12.76 -5.38 1.77
C GLY A 66 13.77 -4.23 1.90
N GLY A 67 13.63 -3.22 1.04
CA GLY A 67 14.56 -2.09 0.92
C GLY A 67 14.78 -1.26 2.19
N LEU A 68 13.81 -1.25 3.11
CA LEU A 68 13.93 -0.57 4.41
C LEU A 68 14.75 -1.37 5.45
N LYS A 69 15.07 -2.64 5.16
CA LYS A 69 15.81 -3.55 6.06
C LYS A 69 15.26 -3.56 7.49
N THR A 70 13.93 -3.54 7.62
CA THR A 70 13.23 -3.54 8.90
C THR A 70 13.55 -4.84 9.63
N THR A 71 14.46 -4.76 10.60
CA THR A 71 14.93 -5.93 11.37
C THR A 71 14.41 -5.91 12.81
N PHE A 72 13.64 -4.86 13.17
CA PHE A 72 13.11 -4.59 14.50
C PHE A 72 13.99 -5.05 15.69
N PRO A 73 15.33 -4.81 15.68
CA PRO A 73 16.18 -5.26 16.78
C PRO A 73 15.78 -4.61 18.10
N GLU A 74 15.26 -3.38 18.03
CA GLU A 74 14.71 -2.63 19.16
C GLU A 74 13.44 -3.28 19.72
N VAL A 75 12.56 -3.84 18.89
CA VAL A 75 11.37 -4.57 19.34
C VAL A 75 11.78 -5.83 20.08
N GLN A 76 12.76 -6.59 19.56
CA GLN A 76 13.25 -7.77 20.25
C GLN A 76 13.87 -7.41 21.62
N ALA A 77 14.62 -6.31 21.70
CA ALA A 77 15.21 -5.84 22.95
C ALA A 77 14.14 -5.36 23.94
N ALA A 78 13.18 -4.56 23.48
CA ALA A 78 12.08 -4.04 24.28
C ALA A 78 11.20 -5.18 24.83
N TYR A 79 10.84 -6.14 23.99
CA TYR A 79 10.03 -7.29 24.40
C TYR A 79 10.76 -8.18 25.40
N LYS A 80 12.06 -8.47 25.19
CA LYS A 80 12.86 -9.23 26.17
C LYS A 80 13.00 -8.51 27.51
N LYS A 81 13.06 -7.18 27.51
CA LYS A 81 13.10 -6.37 28.74
C LYS A 81 11.77 -6.44 29.49
N ALA A 82 10.64 -6.42 28.79
CA ALA A 82 9.31 -6.51 29.39
C ALA A 82 8.93 -7.95 29.80
N HIS A 83 9.43 -8.94 29.06
CA HIS A 83 9.05 -10.35 29.15
C HIS A 83 10.29 -11.24 29.11
N SER A 84 11.12 -11.18 30.15
CA SER A 84 12.43 -11.86 30.20
C SER A 84 12.35 -13.40 30.12
N GLY A 85 11.17 -13.99 30.35
CA GLY A 85 10.93 -15.43 30.23
C GLY A 85 10.46 -15.89 28.84
N ALA A 86 10.09 -14.96 27.95
CA ALA A 86 9.51 -15.31 26.65
C ALA A 86 10.60 -15.66 25.61
N LYS A 87 10.34 -16.71 24.82
CA LYS A 87 11.18 -17.05 23.66
C LYS A 87 10.76 -16.20 22.46
N VAL A 88 11.59 -15.22 22.09
CA VAL A 88 11.33 -14.34 20.94
C VAL A 88 12.10 -14.81 19.69
N THR A 89 11.36 -15.11 18.63
CA THR A 89 11.88 -15.47 17.30
C THR A 89 11.52 -14.38 16.30
N VAL A 90 12.52 -13.80 15.62
CA VAL A 90 12.31 -12.83 14.54
C VAL A 90 12.94 -13.40 13.27
N LYS A 91 12.18 -13.46 12.18
CA LYS A 91 12.68 -13.94 10.87
C LYS A 91 12.35 -12.93 9.78
N GLY A 92 13.26 -12.77 8.82
CA GLY A 92 13.04 -11.96 7.62
C GLY A 92 12.67 -12.84 6.43
N MET A 93 11.71 -12.40 5.62
CA MET A 93 11.38 -13.03 4.34
C MET A 93 10.86 -12.02 3.32
N VAL A 94 10.98 -12.31 2.03
CA VAL A 94 10.50 -11.43 0.96
C VAL A 94 9.09 -11.79 0.51
N ASN A 95 8.75 -13.08 0.46
CA ASN A 95 7.45 -13.55 -0.01
C ASN A 95 6.49 -13.79 1.16
N ILE A 96 5.91 -12.73 1.73
CA ILE A 96 4.99 -12.84 2.89
C ILE A 96 3.77 -13.71 2.57
N ASN A 97 3.29 -13.68 1.32
CA ASN A 97 2.16 -14.48 0.85
C ASN A 97 2.37 -16.01 1.03
N SER A 98 3.61 -16.49 1.15
CA SER A 98 3.86 -17.90 1.45
C SER A 98 3.41 -18.33 2.85
N LEU A 99 2.97 -17.39 3.71
CA LEU A 99 2.38 -17.68 5.02
C LEU A 99 0.89 -18.06 4.95
N GLN A 100 0.19 -17.86 3.82
CA GLN A 100 -1.23 -18.20 3.69
C GLN A 100 -1.59 -19.64 4.15
N PRO A 101 -0.78 -20.69 3.89
CA PRO A 101 -1.06 -22.02 4.41
C PRO A 101 -1.08 -22.09 5.94
N ARG A 102 -0.21 -21.33 6.63
CA ARG A 102 -0.15 -21.25 8.10
C ARG A 102 -1.38 -20.57 8.68
N PHE A 103 -1.83 -19.49 8.04
CA PHE A 103 -3.10 -18.85 8.33
C PHE A 103 -4.29 -19.82 8.15
N ALA A 104 -4.29 -20.60 7.07
CA ALA A 104 -5.34 -21.59 6.79
C ALA A 104 -5.33 -22.77 7.78
N SER A 105 -4.19 -23.06 8.41
CA SER A 105 -4.04 -24.12 9.42
C SER A 105 -4.10 -23.63 10.87
N ASP A 106 -4.54 -22.39 11.12
CA ASP A 106 -4.64 -21.78 12.46
C ASP A 106 -3.30 -21.77 13.24
N ASP A 107 -2.19 -21.57 12.52
CA ASP A 107 -0.84 -21.41 13.08
C ASP A 107 -0.12 -20.18 12.49
N PRO A 108 -0.72 -18.98 12.49
CA PRO A 108 -0.05 -17.79 12.00
C PRO A 108 1.10 -17.36 12.95
N PRO A 109 2.10 -16.60 12.46
CA PRO A 109 2.96 -15.81 13.33
C PRO A 109 2.15 -14.80 14.17
N ASP A 110 2.68 -14.40 15.32
CA ASP A 110 2.03 -13.44 16.22
C ASP A 110 2.02 -12.01 15.66
N LEU A 111 3.08 -11.63 14.92
CA LEU A 111 3.21 -10.34 14.26
C LEU A 111 3.85 -10.50 12.88
N ILE A 112 3.30 -9.81 11.88
CA ILE A 112 3.83 -9.79 10.52
C ILE A 112 3.93 -8.34 10.04
N ASP A 113 5.09 -7.98 9.50
CA ASP A 113 5.24 -6.83 8.61
C ASP A 113 4.83 -7.25 7.19
N ASP A 114 3.54 -7.06 6.86
CA ASP A 114 2.93 -7.51 5.60
C ASP A 114 3.15 -6.52 4.46
N SER A 115 4.39 -6.47 4.00
CA SER A 115 4.87 -5.50 3.02
C SER A 115 5.37 -6.17 1.72
N GLY A 116 5.57 -5.35 0.67
CA GLY A 116 6.15 -5.78 -0.60
C GLY A 116 5.14 -6.24 -1.66
N ALA A 117 5.67 -6.67 -2.81
CA ALA A 117 4.88 -7.08 -3.98
C ALA A 117 4.12 -8.40 -3.75
N GLN A 118 4.58 -9.22 -2.80
CA GLN A 118 3.99 -10.50 -2.42
C GLN A 118 3.42 -10.44 -1.00
N LYS A 119 2.79 -9.31 -0.64
CA LYS A 119 2.02 -9.18 0.61
C LYS A 119 0.70 -9.95 0.53
N ILE A 120 0.14 -10.32 1.67
CA ILE A 120 -1.19 -10.91 1.75
C ILE A 120 -2.21 -9.77 1.59
N PRO A 121 -3.29 -9.93 0.81
CA PRO A 121 -4.36 -8.93 0.79
C PRO A 121 -4.99 -8.84 2.19
N LEU A 122 -4.91 -7.67 2.83
CA LEU A 122 -5.39 -7.49 4.21
C LEU A 122 -6.89 -7.85 4.37
N GLY A 123 -7.69 -7.56 3.35
CA GLY A 123 -9.10 -7.96 3.30
C GLY A 123 -9.33 -9.48 3.36
N THR A 124 -8.38 -10.29 2.87
CA THR A 124 -8.43 -11.76 3.01
C THR A 124 -8.28 -12.18 4.47
N LEU A 125 -7.31 -11.60 5.20
CA LEU A 125 -7.07 -11.92 6.61
C LEU A 125 -8.23 -11.43 7.50
N VAL A 126 -8.75 -10.23 7.23
CA VAL A 126 -9.93 -9.69 7.92
C VAL A 126 -11.16 -10.56 7.65
N GLY A 127 -11.42 -10.92 6.38
CA GLY A 127 -12.55 -11.79 6.01
C GLY A 127 -12.45 -13.18 6.63
N GLY A 128 -11.22 -13.69 6.80
CA GLY A 128 -10.92 -14.93 7.53
C GLY A 128 -10.98 -14.83 9.05
N LYS A 129 -11.19 -13.63 9.62
CA LYS A 129 -11.10 -13.35 11.07
C LYS A 129 -9.76 -13.76 11.70
N GLN A 130 -8.68 -13.57 10.94
CA GLN A 130 -7.33 -14.01 11.30
C GLN A 130 -6.48 -12.92 11.96
N LEU A 131 -7.07 -11.74 12.24
CA LEU A 131 -6.38 -10.59 12.82
C LEU A 131 -7.02 -10.19 14.14
N ALA A 132 -6.18 -9.82 15.10
CA ALA A 132 -6.61 -9.28 16.37
C ALA A 132 -7.30 -7.92 16.19
N ASP A 133 -8.20 -7.60 17.11
CA ASP A 133 -8.69 -6.24 17.31
C ASP A 133 -7.62 -5.43 18.07
N LEU A 134 -7.04 -4.44 17.40
CA LEU A 134 -6.00 -3.56 17.93
C LEU A 134 -6.59 -2.27 18.53
N GLN A 135 -7.91 -2.11 18.58
CA GLN A 135 -8.54 -0.96 19.23
C GLN A 135 -8.06 -0.73 20.67
N PRO A 136 -7.86 -1.76 21.53
CA PRO A 136 -7.31 -1.56 22.87
C PRO A 136 -5.90 -0.95 22.86
N LEU A 137 -5.09 -1.24 21.84
CA LEU A 137 -3.77 -0.63 21.68
C LEU A 137 -3.86 0.88 21.46
N LEU A 138 -4.85 1.33 20.66
CA LEU A 138 -5.06 2.76 20.39
C LEU A 138 -5.43 3.58 21.63
N ASP A 139 -6.08 2.96 22.61
CA ASP A 139 -6.46 3.61 23.87
C ASP A 139 -5.45 3.46 25.00
N ALA A 140 -4.45 2.61 24.80
CA ALA A 140 -3.38 2.40 25.76
C ALA A 140 -2.45 3.63 25.83
N PRO A 141 -1.79 3.85 26.99
CA PRO A 141 -0.66 4.75 27.08
C PRO A 141 0.45 4.38 26.08
N SER A 142 1.09 5.39 25.50
CA SER A 142 2.26 5.18 24.64
C SER A 142 3.45 4.68 25.46
N VAL A 143 4.37 3.97 24.80
CA VAL A 143 5.58 3.43 25.44
C VAL A 143 6.53 4.56 25.89
N ASP A 144 6.59 5.66 25.13
CA ASP A 144 7.51 6.76 25.37
C ASP A 144 6.98 7.80 26.37
N ASP A 145 5.67 8.07 26.36
CA ASP A 145 5.00 8.92 27.34
C ASP A 145 3.68 8.27 27.83
N PRO A 146 3.60 7.83 29.09
CA PRO A 146 2.41 7.18 29.62
C PRO A 146 1.21 8.14 29.82
N ASN A 147 1.38 9.45 29.61
CA ASN A 147 0.29 10.42 29.65
C ASN A 147 -0.36 10.65 28.28
N VAL A 148 0.25 10.13 27.21
CA VAL A 148 -0.24 10.26 25.83
C VAL A 148 -0.74 8.88 25.37
N LYS A 149 -1.90 8.82 24.71
CA LYS A 149 -2.38 7.56 24.14
C LYS A 149 -1.64 7.23 22.85
N VAL A 150 -1.51 5.95 22.51
CA VAL A 150 -0.92 5.53 21.23
C VAL A 150 -1.58 6.22 20.04
N ARG A 151 -2.91 6.35 20.01
CA ARG A 151 -3.61 7.04 18.91
C ARG A 151 -3.15 8.49 18.68
N ASP A 152 -2.76 9.18 19.75
CA ASP A 152 -2.39 10.60 19.71
C ASP A 152 -0.92 10.78 19.25
N THR A 153 -0.16 9.69 19.11
CA THR A 153 1.19 9.70 18.55
C THR A 153 1.22 9.36 17.06
N LEU A 154 0.08 8.97 16.47
CA LEU A 154 0.00 8.55 15.07
C LEU A 154 -0.21 9.76 14.14
N VAL A 155 0.19 9.58 12.89
CA VAL A 155 -0.15 10.53 11.82
C VAL A 155 -1.65 10.43 11.53
N ASP A 156 -2.29 11.57 11.25
CA ASP A 156 -3.70 11.61 10.87
C ASP A 156 -4.00 10.64 9.71
N GLY A 157 -5.10 9.89 9.84
CA GLY A 157 -5.53 8.88 8.86
C GLY A 157 -4.89 7.50 9.03
N THR A 158 -3.86 7.32 9.86
CA THR A 158 -3.25 5.99 10.12
C THR A 158 -4.28 4.98 10.62
N VAL A 159 -5.16 5.40 11.53
CA VAL A 159 -6.21 4.53 12.08
C VAL A 159 -7.21 4.13 11.00
N ASP A 160 -7.63 5.06 10.15
CA ASP A 160 -8.63 4.79 9.11
C ASP A 160 -8.14 3.76 8.10
N VAL A 161 -6.90 3.88 7.63
CA VAL A 161 -6.29 2.95 6.66
C VAL A 161 -6.11 1.55 7.26
N GLY A 162 -5.91 1.46 8.56
CA GLY A 162 -5.78 0.19 9.29
C GLY A 162 -7.10 -0.43 9.73
N SER A 163 -8.23 0.26 9.52
CA SER A 163 -9.54 -0.13 10.01
C SER A 163 -10.39 -0.79 8.93
N TYR A 164 -10.98 -1.92 9.26
CA TYR A 164 -11.91 -2.64 8.39
C TYR A 164 -13.21 -2.89 9.14
N ASN A 165 -14.34 -2.51 8.55
CA ASN A 165 -15.67 -2.65 9.15
C ASN A 165 -15.77 -2.02 10.56
N GLY A 166 -15.04 -0.93 10.81
CA GLY A 166 -15.02 -0.21 12.09
C GLY A 166 -14.05 -0.77 13.14
N THR A 167 -13.31 -1.84 12.84
CA THR A 167 -12.31 -2.43 13.74
C THR A 167 -10.91 -2.19 13.23
N PHE A 168 -10.03 -1.68 14.10
CA PHE A 168 -8.62 -1.44 13.77
C PHE A 168 -7.83 -2.75 13.82
N HIS A 169 -7.28 -3.19 12.68
CA HIS A 169 -6.61 -4.48 12.54
C HIS A 169 -5.14 -4.39 12.15
N ALA A 170 -4.70 -3.29 11.55
CA ALA A 170 -3.34 -3.15 11.05
C ALA A 170 -2.76 -1.77 11.34
N LEU A 171 -1.59 -1.73 11.97
CA LEU A 171 -0.87 -0.48 12.21
C LEU A 171 0.14 -0.23 11.09
N ASN A 172 -0.20 0.72 10.20
CA ASN A 172 0.75 1.23 9.22
C ASN A 172 1.73 2.20 9.91
N TYR A 173 2.99 1.77 10.06
CA TYR A 173 4.02 2.52 10.77
C TYR A 173 4.98 3.27 9.85
N VAL A 174 4.87 3.07 8.53
CA VAL A 174 5.66 3.79 7.52
C VAL A 174 4.75 4.70 6.71
N LEU A 175 5.09 5.99 6.69
CA LEU A 175 4.49 6.97 5.80
C LEU A 175 5.45 7.25 4.64
N PHE A 176 4.94 7.13 3.42
CA PHE A 176 5.61 7.67 2.24
C PHE A 176 4.80 8.85 1.70
N VAL A 177 5.51 9.90 1.29
CA VAL A 177 4.90 11.05 0.65
C VAL A 177 5.18 10.95 -0.84
N TYR A 178 4.14 10.84 -1.65
CA TYR A 178 4.23 10.92 -3.10
C TYR A 178 3.98 12.35 -3.57
N GLY A 179 4.77 12.84 -4.51
CA GLY A 179 4.62 14.21 -5.00
C GLY A 179 5.50 14.55 -6.19
N MET A 180 5.43 15.82 -6.58
CA MET A 180 6.31 16.42 -7.57
C MET A 180 7.53 17.00 -6.86
N TRP A 181 8.70 16.41 -7.09
CA TRP A 181 9.96 16.84 -6.49
C TRP A 181 10.68 17.83 -7.40
N TYR A 182 11.33 18.82 -6.82
CA TYR A 182 12.16 19.78 -7.53
C TYR A 182 13.44 20.09 -6.77
N SER A 183 14.50 20.41 -7.50
CA SER A 183 15.79 20.79 -6.92
C SER A 183 15.75 22.24 -6.47
N ARG A 184 15.78 22.49 -5.16
CA ARG A 184 15.73 23.85 -4.60
C ARG A 184 16.83 24.75 -5.16
N SER A 185 18.06 24.24 -5.25
CA SER A 185 19.19 24.99 -5.82
C SER A 185 18.98 25.39 -7.29
N LEU A 186 18.30 24.55 -8.08
CA LEU A 186 17.93 24.87 -9.45
C LEU A 186 16.85 25.95 -9.49
N PHE A 187 15.83 25.85 -8.66
CA PHE A 187 14.75 26.84 -8.58
C PHE A 187 15.29 28.20 -8.10
N ASP A 188 16.09 28.22 -7.04
CA ASP A 188 16.72 29.45 -6.52
C ASP A 188 17.61 30.12 -7.58
N LYS A 189 18.38 29.35 -8.36
CA LYS A 189 19.24 29.86 -9.45
C LYS A 189 18.44 30.60 -10.52
N HIS A 190 17.23 30.12 -10.82
CA HIS A 190 16.36 30.69 -11.85
C HIS A 190 15.28 31.62 -11.28
N ASN A 191 15.24 31.81 -9.96
CA ASN A 191 14.19 32.54 -9.25
C ASN A 191 12.79 31.99 -9.56
N TRP A 192 12.67 30.66 -9.62
CA TRP A 192 11.42 29.96 -9.82
C TRP A 192 10.76 29.59 -8.49
N GLU A 193 9.43 29.58 -8.49
CA GLU A 193 8.62 29.02 -7.42
C GLU A 193 7.70 27.94 -7.99
N MET A 194 7.28 26.98 -7.15
CA MET A 194 6.31 25.98 -7.60
C MET A 194 4.92 26.61 -7.69
N PRO A 195 4.28 26.61 -8.88
CA PRO A 195 2.99 27.26 -9.08
C PRO A 195 1.84 26.48 -8.44
N LYS A 196 0.75 27.20 -8.17
CA LYS A 196 -0.47 26.64 -7.57
C LYS A 196 -1.55 26.31 -8.60
N GLN A 197 -1.44 26.88 -9.80
CA GLN A 197 -2.38 26.69 -10.90
C GLN A 197 -1.71 25.98 -12.07
N TRP A 198 -2.53 25.31 -12.87
CA TRP A 198 -2.04 24.53 -14.01
C TRP A 198 -1.44 25.41 -15.12
N ASP A 199 -2.08 26.53 -15.45
CA ASP A 199 -1.58 27.41 -16.51
C ASP A 199 -0.23 28.04 -16.12
N ASP A 200 -0.09 28.48 -14.86
CA ASP A 200 1.18 28.95 -14.31
C ASP A 200 2.27 27.84 -14.34
N PHE A 201 1.87 26.58 -14.17
CA PHE A 201 2.77 25.44 -14.31
C PHE A 201 3.23 25.23 -15.76
N LEU A 202 2.36 25.43 -16.73
CA LEU A 202 2.74 25.38 -18.15
C LEU A 202 3.68 26.53 -18.51
N ASP A 203 3.48 27.72 -17.95
CA ASP A 203 4.38 28.86 -18.13
C ASP A 203 5.76 28.57 -17.54
N LEU A 204 5.82 28.03 -16.33
CA LEU A 204 7.07 27.56 -15.73
C LEU A 204 7.74 26.47 -16.60
N CYS A 205 6.96 25.56 -17.18
CA CYS A 205 7.50 24.56 -18.10
C CYS A 205 8.09 25.19 -19.37
N ALA A 206 7.50 26.27 -19.89
CA ALA A 206 8.06 27.01 -21.01
C ALA A 206 9.40 27.68 -20.65
N GLU A 207 9.51 28.23 -19.43
CA GLU A 207 10.76 28.79 -18.91
C GLU A 207 11.86 27.73 -18.74
N MET A 208 11.52 26.58 -18.12
CA MET A 208 12.44 25.45 -17.95
C MET A 208 12.96 24.94 -19.30
N LYS A 209 12.07 24.82 -20.30
CA LYS A 209 12.45 24.42 -21.65
C LYS A 209 13.37 25.45 -22.32
N SER A 210 13.07 26.74 -22.18
CA SER A 210 13.91 27.83 -22.70
C SER A 210 15.30 27.85 -22.05
N ALA A 211 15.41 27.42 -20.78
CA ALA A 211 16.67 27.26 -20.07
C ALA A 211 17.45 25.97 -20.47
N GLY A 212 16.89 25.15 -21.37
CA GLY A 212 17.53 23.93 -21.86
C GLY A 212 17.28 22.68 -21.01
N LEU A 213 16.30 22.72 -20.11
CA LEU A 213 15.90 21.58 -19.28
C LEU A 213 14.70 20.85 -19.91
N ALA A 214 14.51 19.59 -19.54
CA ALA A 214 13.21 18.94 -19.65
C ALA A 214 12.34 19.37 -18.45
N PRO A 215 11.19 20.02 -18.65
CA PRO A 215 10.36 20.46 -17.52
C PRO A 215 9.92 19.32 -16.60
N VAL A 216 9.43 18.21 -17.16
CA VAL A 216 8.89 17.08 -16.40
C VAL A 216 9.63 15.79 -16.75
N GLY A 217 10.18 15.12 -15.74
CA GLY A 217 10.79 13.81 -15.90
C GLY A 217 9.79 12.68 -15.72
N TYR A 218 10.07 11.54 -16.35
CA TYR A 218 9.42 10.28 -16.03
C TYR A 218 10.36 9.12 -16.37
N ALA A 219 10.03 7.92 -15.88
CA ALA A 219 10.74 6.68 -16.24
C ALA A 219 9.70 5.63 -16.65
N GLY A 220 9.69 5.25 -17.93
CA GLY A 220 8.67 4.37 -18.49
C GLY A 220 8.99 2.88 -18.39
N GLN A 221 10.25 2.49 -18.25
CA GLN A 221 10.64 1.09 -18.36
C GLN A 221 10.19 0.25 -17.15
N ASN A 222 10.40 0.77 -15.94
CA ASN A 222 10.03 0.08 -14.70
C ASN A 222 9.35 0.98 -13.65
N ALA A 223 9.04 2.22 -14.02
CA ALA A 223 8.47 3.21 -13.12
C ALA A 223 7.25 3.96 -13.68
N ALA A 224 6.56 3.38 -14.68
CA ALA A 224 5.39 3.97 -15.29
C ALA A 224 4.28 4.30 -14.27
N GLN A 225 4.22 3.59 -13.14
CA GLN A 225 3.30 3.88 -12.04
C GLN A 225 3.44 5.32 -11.50
N TYR A 226 4.60 5.97 -11.66
CA TYR A 226 4.78 7.34 -11.22
C TYR A 226 3.90 8.33 -11.99
N VAL A 227 3.75 8.09 -13.29
CA VAL A 227 2.85 8.87 -14.14
C VAL A 227 1.40 8.50 -13.82
N THR A 228 1.08 7.22 -13.65
CA THR A 228 -0.28 6.78 -13.30
C THR A 228 -0.74 7.33 -11.96
N THR A 229 0.10 7.33 -10.92
CA THR A 229 -0.22 7.93 -9.61
C THR A 229 -0.44 9.43 -9.72
N THR A 230 0.36 10.13 -10.53
CA THR A 230 0.19 11.56 -10.78
C THR A 230 -1.15 11.84 -11.47
N LEU A 231 -1.49 11.07 -12.51
CA LEU A 231 -2.77 11.15 -13.22
C LEU A 231 -3.96 10.93 -12.27
N LEU A 232 -3.93 9.87 -11.47
CA LEU A 232 -4.99 9.57 -10.51
C LEU A 232 -5.12 10.65 -9.44
N THR A 233 -4.00 11.21 -8.97
CA THR A 233 -3.99 12.32 -8.03
C THR A 233 -4.64 13.57 -8.64
N MET A 234 -4.34 13.89 -9.90
CA MET A 234 -4.97 14.99 -10.63
C MET A 234 -6.48 14.77 -10.81
N ALA A 235 -6.88 13.54 -11.17
CA ALA A 235 -8.28 13.18 -11.30
C ALA A 235 -9.03 13.35 -9.97
N ALA A 236 -8.45 12.90 -8.86
CA ALA A 236 -9.02 13.08 -7.52
C ALA A 236 -9.09 14.55 -7.09
N LYS A 237 -8.09 15.38 -7.43
CA LYS A 237 -8.14 16.83 -7.16
C LYS A 237 -9.22 17.54 -7.96
N ARG A 238 -9.54 17.02 -9.16
CA ARG A 238 -10.55 17.59 -10.05
C ARG A 238 -11.97 17.14 -9.72
N GLY A 239 -12.16 15.84 -9.47
CA GLY A 239 -13.49 15.22 -9.28
C GLY A 239 -13.82 14.81 -7.84
N GLY A 240 -12.88 14.97 -6.91
CA GLY A 240 -12.99 14.51 -5.52
C GLY A 240 -12.47 13.08 -5.32
N PRO A 241 -12.27 12.65 -4.06
CA PRO A 241 -11.70 11.34 -3.73
C PRO A 241 -12.58 10.15 -4.20
N ASP A 242 -13.88 10.37 -4.37
CA ASP A 242 -14.83 9.36 -4.88
C ASP A 242 -14.44 8.83 -6.28
N VAL A 243 -13.73 9.63 -7.08
CA VAL A 243 -13.18 9.19 -8.37
C VAL A 243 -12.31 7.94 -8.19
N LEU A 244 -11.44 7.96 -7.17
CA LEU A 244 -10.54 6.84 -6.87
C LEU A 244 -11.30 5.67 -6.26
N VAL A 245 -12.27 5.94 -5.37
CA VAL A 245 -13.11 4.91 -4.75
C VAL A 245 -13.83 4.07 -5.81
N LYS A 246 -14.41 4.72 -6.82
CA LYS A 246 -15.07 4.01 -7.94
C LYS A 246 -14.12 3.16 -8.77
N ILE A 247 -12.90 3.66 -9.00
CA ILE A 247 -11.84 2.93 -9.71
C ILE A 247 -11.44 1.70 -8.91
N ASP A 248 -11.19 1.85 -7.61
CA ASP A 248 -10.78 0.77 -6.71
C ASP A 248 -11.88 -0.28 -6.53
N ASN A 249 -13.15 0.14 -6.51
CA ASN A 249 -14.31 -0.75 -6.45
C ASN A 249 -14.66 -1.42 -7.79
N LEU A 250 -13.89 -1.16 -8.85
CA LEU A 250 -14.09 -1.72 -10.20
C LEU A 250 -15.49 -1.43 -10.76
N GLU A 251 -16.06 -0.26 -10.45
CA GLU A 251 -17.38 0.10 -10.93
C GLU A 251 -17.38 0.22 -12.48
N PRO A 252 -18.45 -0.24 -13.17
CA PRO A 252 -18.58 -0.06 -14.60
C PRO A 252 -18.45 1.43 -14.99
N GLY A 253 -17.54 1.74 -15.92
CA GLY A 253 -17.30 3.11 -16.37
C GLY A 253 -16.45 3.97 -15.42
N ALA A 254 -15.86 3.41 -14.36
CA ALA A 254 -15.05 4.18 -13.41
C ALA A 254 -13.86 4.93 -14.07
N TRP A 255 -13.29 4.41 -15.15
CA TRP A 255 -12.21 5.07 -15.89
C TRP A 255 -12.70 6.12 -16.91
N GLU A 256 -14.00 6.15 -17.21
CA GLU A 256 -14.62 7.08 -18.16
C GLU A 256 -15.10 8.38 -17.50
N GLN A 257 -14.83 8.54 -16.20
CA GLN A 257 -15.17 9.73 -15.44
C GLN A 257 -14.50 10.97 -16.06
N PRO A 258 -15.21 12.12 -16.21
CA PRO A 258 -14.65 13.33 -16.80
C PRO A 258 -13.35 13.80 -16.14
N ALA A 259 -13.23 13.65 -14.82
CA ALA A 259 -12.03 14.01 -14.08
C ALA A 259 -10.79 13.18 -14.46
N VAL A 260 -10.99 11.90 -14.82
CA VAL A 260 -9.91 11.03 -15.33
C VAL A 260 -9.50 11.48 -16.73
N GLY A 261 -10.47 11.82 -17.58
CA GLY A 261 -10.23 12.39 -18.90
C GLY A 261 -9.46 13.72 -18.85
N ASP A 262 -9.89 14.65 -17.98
CA ASP A 262 -9.21 15.95 -17.74
C ASP A 262 -7.75 15.74 -17.30
N ALA A 263 -7.51 14.80 -16.38
CA ALA A 263 -6.16 14.49 -15.91
C ALA A 263 -5.28 13.88 -17.02
N ALA A 264 -5.83 12.95 -17.81
CA ALA A 264 -5.13 12.37 -18.95
C ALA A 264 -4.79 13.43 -20.01
N ALA A 265 -5.72 14.34 -20.30
CA ALA A 265 -5.51 15.45 -21.23
C ALA A 265 -4.41 16.41 -20.75
N ALA A 266 -4.31 16.65 -19.45
CA ALA A 266 -3.24 17.47 -18.89
C ALA A 266 -1.85 16.83 -19.08
N ILE A 267 -1.72 15.52 -18.87
CA ILE A 267 -0.46 14.79 -19.15
C ILE A 267 -0.15 14.79 -20.67
N GLU A 268 -1.16 14.61 -21.52
CA GLU A 268 -1.01 14.69 -22.98
C GLU A 268 -0.54 16.09 -23.41
N GLN A 269 -1.07 17.15 -22.80
CA GLN A 269 -0.66 18.52 -23.08
C GLN A 269 0.83 18.77 -22.80
N LEU A 270 1.38 18.18 -21.72
CA LEU A 270 2.82 18.23 -21.44
C LEU A 270 3.63 17.51 -22.54
N ALA A 271 3.15 16.35 -22.99
CA ALA A 271 3.79 15.60 -24.07
C ALA A 271 3.77 16.36 -25.39
N ALA A 272 2.60 16.90 -25.79
CA ALA A 272 2.40 17.65 -27.03
C ALA A 272 3.26 18.92 -27.09
N LYS A 273 3.48 19.59 -25.95
CA LYS A 273 4.37 20.76 -25.84
C LYS A 273 5.86 20.38 -25.77
N GLY A 274 6.18 19.08 -25.75
CA GLY A 274 7.55 18.57 -25.62
C GLY A 274 8.17 18.95 -24.28
N TYR A 275 7.38 18.89 -23.20
CA TYR A 275 7.83 19.17 -21.83
C TYR A 275 8.27 17.92 -21.06
N LEU A 276 8.04 16.73 -21.62
CA LEU A 276 8.54 15.48 -21.04
C LEU A 276 10.02 15.27 -21.37
N LEU A 277 10.76 14.66 -20.44
CA LEU A 277 12.13 14.19 -20.66
C LEU A 277 12.21 13.32 -21.92
N PRO A 278 13.00 13.71 -22.93
CA PRO A 278 13.12 12.94 -24.16
C PRO A 278 13.62 11.52 -23.91
N GLY A 279 12.99 10.53 -24.53
CA GLY A 279 13.37 9.11 -24.39
C GLY A 279 12.99 8.47 -23.06
N ALA A 280 12.32 9.18 -22.16
CA ALA A 280 11.97 8.69 -20.83
C ALA A 280 11.17 7.38 -20.80
N ALA A 281 10.45 7.03 -21.88
CA ALA A 281 9.76 5.75 -22.02
C ALA A 281 10.71 4.54 -21.91
N ALA A 282 11.96 4.71 -22.33
CA ALA A 282 12.99 3.68 -22.33
C ALA A 282 13.97 3.79 -21.16
N LEU A 283 13.78 4.76 -20.26
CA LEU A 283 14.64 4.93 -19.09
C LEU A 283 14.12 4.11 -17.92
N GLU A 284 15.06 3.51 -17.20
CA GLU A 284 14.87 3.01 -15.84
C GLU A 284 14.73 4.20 -14.87
N HIS A 285 14.09 3.97 -13.72
CA HIS A 285 13.87 5.02 -12.70
C HIS A 285 15.17 5.72 -12.28
N THR A 286 16.25 4.98 -12.02
CA THR A 286 17.53 5.56 -11.58
C THR A 286 18.18 6.45 -12.64
N GLU A 287 18.00 6.14 -13.93
CA GLU A 287 18.53 6.95 -15.03
C GLU A 287 17.80 8.29 -15.13
N ALA A 288 16.47 8.27 -15.11
CA ALA A 288 15.67 9.48 -15.17
C ALA A 288 15.86 10.36 -13.91
N GLN A 289 15.94 9.74 -12.73
CA GLN A 289 16.24 10.45 -11.47
C GLN A 289 17.65 11.05 -11.50
N THR A 290 18.63 10.37 -12.09
CA THR A 290 19.99 10.90 -12.25
C THR A 290 20.00 12.16 -13.11
N GLU A 291 19.22 12.20 -14.20
CA GLU A 291 19.09 13.41 -15.03
C GLU A 291 18.46 14.58 -14.25
N TRP A 292 17.48 14.29 -13.38
CA TRP A 292 16.91 15.28 -12.46
C TRP A 292 17.92 15.83 -11.45
N VAL A 293 18.65 14.93 -10.78
CA VAL A 293 19.67 15.27 -9.80
C VAL A 293 20.84 16.07 -10.41
N LYS A 294 21.14 15.84 -11.70
CA LYS A 294 22.10 16.62 -12.48
C LYS A 294 21.57 17.98 -12.96
N GLY A 295 20.35 18.36 -12.58
CA GLY A 295 19.74 19.63 -12.94
C GLY A 295 19.30 19.73 -14.40
N LYS A 296 19.05 18.59 -15.07
CA LYS A 296 18.55 18.56 -16.47
C LYS A 296 17.04 18.40 -16.55
N VAL A 297 16.38 18.07 -15.44
CA VAL A 297 14.93 17.97 -15.31
C VAL A 297 14.44 18.98 -14.28
N GLY A 298 13.34 19.68 -14.55
CA GLY A 298 12.75 20.65 -13.64
C GLY A 298 12.03 20.00 -12.45
N VAL A 299 11.01 19.21 -12.74
CA VAL A 299 10.20 18.48 -11.75
C VAL A 299 10.14 16.99 -12.05
N TYR A 300 10.08 16.16 -11.01
CA TYR A 300 10.07 14.70 -11.14
C TYR A 300 9.01 14.07 -10.20
N PRO A 301 8.02 13.32 -10.73
CA PRO A 301 7.04 12.60 -9.91
C PRO A 301 7.70 11.39 -9.26
N ASN A 302 7.72 11.35 -7.93
CA ASN A 302 8.23 10.21 -7.16
C ASN A 302 7.71 10.27 -5.72
N ALA A 303 8.11 9.33 -4.87
CA ALA A 303 7.89 9.42 -3.45
C ALA A 303 9.16 9.69 -2.65
N SER A 304 8.98 9.86 -1.34
CA SER A 304 10.01 10.27 -0.37
C SER A 304 11.22 9.35 -0.30
N TRP A 305 11.18 8.15 -0.88
CA TRP A 305 12.34 7.27 -0.98
C TRP A 305 13.41 7.74 -1.98
N VAL A 306 13.09 8.71 -2.87
CA VAL A 306 14.02 9.22 -3.88
C VAL A 306 15.34 9.75 -3.30
N GLU A 307 15.30 10.34 -2.10
CA GLU A 307 16.49 10.83 -1.39
C GLU A 307 17.49 9.69 -1.14
N ASN A 308 16.99 8.55 -0.67
CA ASN A 308 17.82 7.38 -0.41
C ASN A 308 18.33 6.75 -1.71
N GLU A 309 17.51 6.67 -2.75
CA GLU A 309 17.90 6.13 -4.06
C GLU A 309 19.05 6.95 -4.67
N MET A 310 18.96 8.28 -4.61
CA MET A 310 19.89 9.20 -5.29
C MET A 310 21.06 9.67 -4.43
N LYS A 311 21.15 9.23 -3.17
CA LYS A 311 22.16 9.70 -2.20
C LYS A 311 23.60 9.65 -2.72
N SER A 312 23.97 8.62 -3.49
CA SER A 312 25.34 8.44 -4.01
C SER A 312 25.68 9.35 -5.19
N VAL A 313 24.67 9.87 -5.90
CA VAL A 313 24.82 10.68 -7.12
C VAL A 313 24.40 12.13 -6.93
N THR A 314 23.80 12.46 -5.78
CA THR A 314 23.39 13.82 -5.42
C THR A 314 24.62 14.72 -5.26
N PRO A 315 24.72 15.84 -6.02
CA PRO A 315 25.79 16.81 -5.85
C PRO A 315 25.83 17.34 -4.41
N LYS A 316 27.04 17.52 -3.89
CA LYS A 316 27.28 18.10 -2.56
C LYS A 316 27.15 19.61 -2.56
#